data_AF-A0A7J8V2E7-F1
#
_entry.id   AF-A0A7J8V2E7-F1
#
_cell.length_a   1.000
_cell.length_b   1.000
_cell.length_c   1.000
_cell.angle_alpha   90.00
_cell.angle_beta   90.00
_cell.angle_gamma   90.00
#
_symmetry.space_group_name_H-M   'P 1'
#
loop_
_entity.id
_entity.type
_entity.pdbx_description
1 polymer ?
#
loop_
_entity_poly.entity_id
_entity_poly.type
_entity_poly.pdbx_seq_one_letter_code
_entity_poly.pdbx_strand_id
1 'polypeptide(L)'
;MQGAQLKKHIDATLGSGNLREAVRLPPGEDLNEWLAVNTVDFFNQVNLLYGTLTEFCTPENCPTMTAGPKYEYRWADGVQIKKPIEVSAPKYVEYLMDWIETQLDDESIFPQKLGAPFPPNFKDVVKTIFKRLFRVYAHIYHSHFQKIVSLKEEAHLNTCFKHFILFTCEVVGFN
;
A
#
# COMPACT_ATOMS: atom_id res chain seq x y z
N MET A 1 -5.21 -6.13 22.25
CA MET A 1 -6.02 -4.94 22.61
C MET A 1 -5.38 -3.61 22.20
N GLN A 2 -4.06 -3.52 21.96
CA GLN A 2 -3.41 -2.30 21.43
C GLN A 2 -3.77 -1.98 19.97
N GLY A 3 -3.65 -2.93 19.03
CA GLY A 3 -3.98 -2.67 17.61
C GLY A 3 -5.43 -2.19 17.35
N ALA A 4 -6.39 -2.66 18.16
CA ALA A 4 -7.79 -2.22 18.06
C ALA A 4 -8.02 -0.78 18.56
N GLN A 5 -7.20 -0.30 19.51
CA GLN A 5 -7.23 1.09 19.97
C GLN A 5 -6.56 2.02 18.95
N LEU A 6 -5.44 1.59 18.35
CA LEU A 6 -4.78 2.33 17.27
C LEU A 6 -5.71 2.52 16.07
N LYS A 7 -6.39 1.46 15.64
CA LYS A 7 -7.36 1.52 14.53
C LYS A 7 -8.50 2.50 14.80
N LYS A 8 -9.07 2.49 16.01
CA LYS A 8 -10.10 3.47 16.41
C LYS A 8 -9.62 4.92 16.37
N HIS A 9 -8.35 5.17 16.68
CA HIS A 9 -7.77 6.51 16.64
C HIS A 9 -7.60 7.03 15.20
N ILE A 10 -7.21 6.14 14.28
CA ILE A 10 -7.12 6.43 12.83
C ILE A 10 -8.51 6.80 12.30
N ASP A 11 -9.52 5.97 12.56
CA ASP A 11 -10.89 6.16 12.08
C ASP A 11 -11.50 7.49 12.56
N ALA A 12 -11.25 7.86 13.82
CA ALA A 12 -11.75 9.12 14.39
C ALA A 12 -11.12 10.37 13.74
N THR A 13 -9.84 10.29 13.36
CA THR A 13 -9.09 11.44 12.82
C THR A 13 -9.24 11.58 11.30
N LEU A 14 -9.47 10.47 10.58
CA LEU A 14 -9.79 10.49 9.15
C LEU A 14 -11.12 11.22 8.87
N GLY A 15 -12.10 11.09 9.78
CA GLY A 15 -13.41 11.75 9.67
C GLY A 15 -13.42 13.26 9.98
N SER A 16 -12.37 13.79 10.63
CA SER A 16 -12.30 15.21 11.04
C SER A 16 -11.64 16.13 10.01
N GLY A 17 -11.09 15.57 8.93
CA GLY A 17 -10.49 16.32 7.81
C GLY A 17 -9.01 16.69 7.99
N ASN A 18 -8.38 16.38 9.12
CA ASN A 18 -6.96 16.67 9.35
C ASN A 18 -6.07 15.41 9.18
N LEU A 19 -5.88 15.00 7.92
CA LEU A 19 -5.06 13.82 7.57
C LEU A 19 -3.63 13.87 8.11
N ARG A 20 -3.10 15.07 8.39
CA ARG A 20 -1.73 15.22 8.90
C ARG A 20 -1.61 14.83 10.37
N GLU A 21 -2.65 15.07 11.16
CA GLU A 21 -2.68 14.59 12.54
C GLU A 21 -2.92 13.08 12.59
N ALA A 22 -3.74 12.56 11.66
CA ALA A 22 -4.07 11.14 11.59
C ALA A 22 -2.85 10.21 11.38
N VAL A 23 -1.79 10.70 10.73
CA VAL A 23 -0.59 9.88 10.44
C VAL A 23 0.44 9.89 11.57
N ARG A 24 0.33 10.81 12.54
CA ARG A 24 1.34 10.94 13.60
C ARG A 24 1.32 9.73 14.52
N LEU A 25 2.50 9.24 14.87
CA LEU A 25 2.66 8.24 15.93
C LEU A 25 2.04 8.79 17.23
N PRO A 26 1.04 8.11 17.81
CA PRO A 26 0.46 8.57 19.07
C PRO A 26 1.48 8.55 20.21
N PRO A 27 1.40 9.50 21.17
CA PRO A 27 2.34 9.56 22.28
C PRO A 27 2.34 8.27 23.11
N GLY A 28 3.51 7.66 23.27
CA GLY A 28 3.70 6.44 24.08
C GLY A 28 3.50 5.13 23.32
N GLU A 29 3.14 5.18 22.04
CA GLU A 29 3.00 3.97 21.19
C GLU A 29 4.33 3.57 20.54
N ASP A 30 4.46 2.28 20.23
CA ASP A 30 5.62 1.75 19.51
C ASP A 30 5.52 2.07 18.01
N LEU A 31 6.65 2.48 17.42
CA LEU A 31 6.70 2.85 16.01
C LEU A 31 6.48 1.65 15.07
N ASN A 32 6.97 0.46 15.42
CA ASN A 32 6.80 -0.71 14.57
C ASN A 32 5.36 -1.22 14.62
N GLU A 33 4.71 -1.19 15.79
CA GLU A 33 3.26 -1.43 15.92
C GLU A 33 2.45 -0.44 15.05
N TRP A 34 2.79 0.84 15.11
CA TRP A 34 2.13 1.87 14.29
C TRP A 34 2.31 1.64 12.80
N LEU A 35 3.53 1.30 12.38
CA LEU A 35 3.83 0.92 10.99
C LEU A 35 3.06 -0.34 10.58
N ALA A 36 2.98 -1.35 11.45
CA ALA A 36 2.30 -2.61 11.15
C ALA A 36 0.80 -2.41 10.88
N VAL A 37 0.11 -1.73 11.80
CA VAL A 37 -1.35 -1.46 11.69
C VAL A 37 -1.64 -0.67 10.40
N ASN A 38 -0.88 0.40 10.16
CA ASN A 38 -1.09 1.23 8.97
C ASN A 38 -0.72 0.51 7.67
N THR A 39 0.29 -0.37 7.67
CA THR A 39 0.64 -1.17 6.48
C THR A 39 -0.53 -2.02 6.04
N VAL A 40 -1.20 -2.71 6.98
CA VAL A 40 -2.39 -3.52 6.71
C VAL A 40 -3.54 -2.64 6.18
N ASP A 41 -3.77 -1.49 6.81
CA ASP A 41 -4.84 -0.58 6.39
C ASP A 41 -4.62 -0.02 4.97
N PHE A 42 -3.39 0.40 4.62
CA PHE A 42 -3.08 0.86 3.27
C PHE A 42 -3.13 -0.25 2.24
N PHE A 43 -2.66 -1.46 2.58
CA PHE A 43 -2.79 -2.61 1.70
C PHE A 43 -4.27 -2.86 1.35
N ASN A 44 -5.15 -2.92 2.36
CA ASN A 44 -6.58 -3.11 2.15
C ASN A 44 -7.22 -1.99 1.33
N GLN A 45 -6.85 -0.74 1.58
CA GLN A 45 -7.36 0.41 0.81
C GLN A 45 -6.95 0.33 -0.66
N VAL A 46 -5.69 0.02 -0.96
CA VAL A 46 -5.22 -0.11 -2.35
C VAL A 46 -5.87 -1.32 -3.03
N ASN A 47 -6.03 -2.44 -2.31
CA ASN A 47 -6.69 -3.63 -2.83
C ASN A 47 -8.16 -3.35 -3.19
N LEU A 48 -8.90 -2.67 -2.30
CA LEU A 48 -10.29 -2.29 -2.55
C LEU A 48 -10.42 -1.34 -3.75
N LEU A 49 -9.57 -0.32 -3.79
CA LEU A 49 -9.55 0.68 -4.87
C LEU A 49 -9.18 0.05 -6.22
N TYR A 50 -8.20 -0.84 -6.26
CA TYR A 50 -7.85 -1.55 -7.48
C TYR A 50 -8.94 -2.55 -7.90
N GLY A 51 -9.65 -3.13 -6.92
CA GLY A 51 -10.79 -4.01 -7.14
C GLY A 51 -11.85 -3.43 -8.08
N THR A 52 -12.12 -2.11 -7.99
CA THR A 52 -13.09 -1.40 -8.84
C THR A 52 -12.64 -1.26 -10.30
N LEU A 53 -11.36 -1.54 -10.58
CA LEU A 53 -10.74 -1.40 -11.89
C LEU A 53 -10.42 -2.72 -12.58
N THR A 54 -10.60 -3.86 -11.91
CA THR A 54 -10.19 -5.19 -12.41
C THR A 54 -10.80 -5.56 -13.76
N GLU A 55 -12.03 -5.14 -14.03
CA GLU A 55 -12.70 -5.37 -15.33
C GLU A 55 -12.13 -4.49 -16.47
N PHE A 56 -11.40 -3.41 -16.14
CA PHE A 56 -10.88 -2.44 -17.12
C PHE A 56 -9.37 -2.55 -17.31
N CYS A 57 -8.64 -2.95 -16.26
CA CYS A 57 -7.21 -3.23 -16.30
C CYS A 57 -6.98 -4.67 -16.77
N THR A 58 -7.02 -4.89 -18.09
CA THR A 58 -6.83 -6.21 -18.70
C THR A 58 -5.45 -6.33 -19.36
N PRO A 59 -4.96 -7.54 -19.66
CA PRO A 59 -3.71 -7.71 -20.41
C PRO A 59 -3.72 -7.04 -21.79
N GLU A 60 -4.89 -6.88 -22.41
CA GLU A 60 -5.04 -6.22 -23.70
C GLU A 60 -4.92 -4.69 -23.57
N ASN A 61 -5.55 -4.12 -22.55
CA ASN A 61 -5.51 -2.66 -22.31
C ASN A 61 -4.20 -2.21 -21.66
N CYS A 62 -3.60 -3.07 -20.84
CA CYS A 62 -2.41 -2.79 -20.05
C CYS A 62 -1.41 -3.95 -20.15
N PRO A 63 -0.82 -4.17 -21.34
CA PRO A 63 0.09 -5.31 -21.60
C PRO A 63 1.39 -5.26 -20.80
N THR A 64 1.73 -4.07 -20.27
CA THR A 64 2.90 -3.85 -19.43
C THR A 64 2.52 -2.98 -18.24
N MET A 65 3.04 -3.29 -17.05
CA MET A 65 2.87 -2.44 -15.88
C MET A 65 3.65 -1.13 -16.01
N THR A 66 2.96 -0.02 -16.22
CA THR A 66 3.56 1.31 -16.45
C THR A 66 2.91 2.40 -15.62
N ALA A 67 3.63 3.51 -15.42
CA ALA A 67 3.11 4.78 -14.91
C ALA A 67 3.45 5.88 -15.91
N GLY A 68 2.59 6.00 -16.93
CA GLY A 68 2.85 6.87 -18.08
C GLY A 68 4.00 6.37 -18.96
N PRO A 69 4.40 7.15 -19.98
CA PRO A 69 5.32 6.67 -21.01
C PRO A 69 6.78 6.53 -20.57
N LYS A 70 7.14 7.04 -19.38
CA LYS A 70 8.53 7.09 -18.90
C LYS A 70 8.90 5.99 -17.91
N TYR A 71 7.90 5.36 -17.27
CA TYR A 71 8.14 4.44 -16.17
C TYR A 71 7.49 3.10 -16.46
N GLU A 72 8.32 2.08 -16.60
CA GLU A 72 7.95 0.67 -16.68
C GLU A 72 8.37 -0.04 -15.39
N TYR A 73 7.47 -0.84 -14.83
CA TYR A 73 7.74 -1.63 -13.63
C TYR A 73 7.80 -3.11 -13.96
N ARG A 74 8.97 -3.71 -13.74
CA ARG A 74 9.18 -5.15 -13.88
C ARG A 74 9.05 -5.84 -12.53
N TRP A 75 8.54 -7.07 -12.54
CA TRP A 75 8.30 -7.83 -11.33
C TRP A 75 9.49 -8.72 -10.97
N ALA A 76 9.90 -8.69 -9.70
CA ALA A 76 10.79 -9.65 -9.08
C ALA A 76 10.51 -9.66 -7.57
N ASP A 77 10.39 -10.83 -6.97
CA ASP A 77 10.19 -11.00 -5.53
C ASP A 77 11.50 -11.29 -4.78
N GLY A 78 12.58 -11.60 -5.51
CA GLY A 78 13.89 -11.95 -4.93
C GLY A 78 13.98 -13.38 -4.38
N VAL A 79 12.88 -14.13 -4.39
CA VAL A 79 12.77 -15.50 -3.87
C VAL A 79 12.52 -16.47 -5.03
N GLN A 80 11.31 -16.47 -5.60
CA GLN A 80 10.93 -17.31 -6.72
C GLN A 80 11.38 -16.69 -8.05
N ILE A 81 11.18 -15.39 -8.20
CA ILE A 81 11.51 -14.61 -9.40
C ILE A 81 12.64 -13.64 -9.05
N LYS A 82 13.88 -14.12 -9.26
CA LYS A 82 15.10 -13.35 -8.96
C LYS A 82 15.47 -12.32 -10.02
N LYS A 83 15.12 -12.59 -11.29
CA LYS A 83 15.37 -11.67 -12.40
C LYS A 83 14.09 -10.91 -12.73
N PRO A 84 14.11 -9.57 -12.83
CA PRO A 84 12.93 -8.81 -13.18
C PRO A 84 12.32 -9.25 -14.52
N ILE A 85 11.06 -9.70 -14.48
CA ILE A 85 10.29 -10.10 -15.66
C ILE A 85 9.29 -9.01 -16.05
N GLU A 86 9.02 -8.93 -17.34
CA GLU A 86 7.93 -8.12 -17.86
C GLU A 86 6.62 -8.91 -17.74
N VAL A 87 5.58 -8.24 -17.26
CA VAL A 87 4.22 -8.77 -17.11
C VAL A 87 3.22 -7.65 -17.35
N SER A 88 1.99 -8.02 -17.68
CA SER A 88 0.87 -7.07 -17.77
C SER A 88 0.60 -6.39 -16.44
N ALA A 89 -0.01 -5.20 -16.48
CA ALA A 89 -0.38 -4.48 -15.27
C ALA A 89 -1.26 -5.31 -14.31
N PRO A 90 -2.35 -5.99 -14.75
CA PRO A 90 -3.11 -6.82 -13.84
C PRO A 90 -2.30 -7.96 -13.24
N LYS A 91 -1.42 -8.59 -14.03
CA LYS A 91 -0.57 -9.67 -13.53
C LYS A 91 0.48 -9.18 -12.53
N TYR A 92 1.01 -7.98 -12.75
CA TYR A 92 1.91 -7.33 -11.81
C TYR A 92 1.19 -7.05 -10.48
N VAL A 93 -0.03 -6.50 -10.53
CA VAL A 93 -0.80 -6.19 -9.32
C VAL A 93 -1.18 -7.47 -8.56
N GLU A 94 -1.58 -8.52 -9.26
CA GLU A 94 -1.81 -9.86 -8.68
C GLU A 94 -0.58 -10.34 -7.89
N TYR A 95 0.59 -10.42 -8.54
CA TYR A 95 1.83 -10.82 -7.86
C TYR A 95 2.21 -9.92 -6.69
N LEU A 96 1.93 -8.62 -6.80
CA LEU A 96 2.19 -7.66 -5.75
C LEU A 96 1.31 -7.90 -4.53
N MET A 97 0.00 -8.11 -4.73
CA MET A 97 -0.93 -8.34 -3.63
C MET A 97 -0.63 -9.66 -2.93
N ASP A 98 -0.48 -10.74 -3.69
CA ASP A 98 -0.08 -12.06 -3.15
C ASP A 98 1.21 -11.95 -2.34
N TRP A 99 2.22 -11.25 -2.88
CA TRP A 99 3.48 -11.06 -2.17
C TRP A 99 3.28 -10.28 -0.86
N ILE A 100 2.52 -9.18 -0.85
CA ILE A 100 2.27 -8.42 0.39
C ILE A 100 1.55 -9.30 1.42
N GLU A 101 0.52 -10.05 1.01
CA GLU A 101 -0.20 -10.97 1.90
C GLU A 101 0.76 -11.98 2.54
N THR A 102 1.65 -12.61 1.77
CA THR A 102 2.65 -13.52 2.35
C THR A 102 3.58 -12.85 3.37
N GLN A 103 3.90 -11.56 3.20
CA GLN A 103 4.69 -10.83 4.19
C GLN A 103 3.87 -10.53 5.45
N LEU A 104 2.60 -10.17 5.31
CA LEU A 104 1.70 -9.83 6.42
C LEU A 104 1.32 -11.06 7.26
N ASP A 105 1.23 -12.23 6.63
CA ASP A 105 0.91 -13.51 7.28
C ASP A 105 2.13 -14.15 7.97
N ASP A 106 3.35 -13.72 7.64
CA ASP A 106 4.57 -14.24 8.26
C ASP A 106 4.76 -13.65 9.67
N GLU A 107 4.46 -14.45 10.70
CA GLU A 107 4.63 -14.08 12.12
C GLU A 107 6.06 -13.68 12.50
N SER A 108 7.07 -14.06 11.70
CA SER A 108 8.47 -13.61 11.91
C SER A 108 8.72 -12.18 11.45
N ILE A 109 7.83 -11.64 10.60
CA ILE A 109 7.87 -10.28 10.06
C ILE A 109 6.83 -9.39 10.73
N PHE A 110 5.58 -9.87 10.82
CA PHE A 110 4.44 -9.21 11.46
C PHE A 110 3.95 -10.06 12.64
N PRO A 111 4.52 -9.87 13.84
CA PRO A 111 4.13 -10.66 15.00
C PRO A 111 2.68 -10.42 15.40
N GLN A 112 1.91 -11.50 15.60
CA GLN A 112 0.50 -11.40 16.01
C GLN A 112 0.31 -11.42 17.54
N LYS A 113 1.33 -11.87 18.28
CA LYS A 113 1.31 -11.98 19.73
C LYS A 113 1.74 -10.66 20.37
N LEU A 114 0.94 -10.17 21.31
CA LEU A 114 1.27 -8.97 22.08
C LEU A 114 2.64 -9.11 22.76
N GLY A 115 3.52 -8.13 22.53
CA GLY A 115 4.86 -8.09 23.10
C GLY A 115 5.90 -8.95 22.37
N ALA A 116 5.56 -9.62 21.27
CA ALA A 116 6.54 -10.26 20.42
C ALA A 116 7.37 -9.20 19.66
N PRO A 117 8.71 -9.33 19.60
CA PRO A 117 9.55 -8.34 18.96
C PRO A 117 9.44 -8.40 17.43
N PHE A 118 9.39 -7.24 16.79
CA PHE A 118 9.58 -7.11 15.34
C PHE A 118 11.02 -7.43 14.93
N PRO A 119 11.26 -7.94 13.71
CA PRO A 119 12.61 -8.24 13.26
C PRO A 119 13.44 -6.95 13.05
N PRO A 120 14.79 -7.02 13.12
CA PRO A 120 15.64 -5.85 12.98
C PRO A 120 15.48 -5.09 11.66
N ASN A 121 15.10 -5.79 10.59
CA ASN A 121 14.88 -5.23 9.25
C ASN A 121 13.41 -4.85 8.97
N PHE A 122 12.52 -4.85 9.97
CA PHE A 122 11.09 -4.63 9.79
C PHE A 122 10.78 -3.34 8.99
N LYS A 123 11.45 -2.24 9.32
CA LYS A 123 11.26 -0.95 8.62
C LYS A 123 11.63 -1.02 7.14
N ASP A 124 12.64 -1.82 6.77
CA ASP A 124 13.04 -2.00 5.38
C ASP A 124 12.03 -2.83 4.59
N VAL A 125 11.42 -3.82 5.26
CA VAL A 125 10.29 -4.58 4.71
C VAL A 125 9.10 -3.64 4.46
N VAL A 126 8.69 -2.86 5.46
CA VAL A 126 7.60 -1.88 5.35
C VAL A 126 7.88 -0.87 4.22
N LYS A 127 9.08 -0.30 4.16
CA LYS A 127 9.50 0.59 3.05
C LYS A 127 9.35 -0.09 1.69
N THR A 128 9.68 -1.37 1.59
CA THR A 128 9.55 -2.12 0.33
C THR A 128 8.08 -2.32 -0.06
N ILE A 129 7.22 -2.65 0.91
CA ILE A 129 5.77 -2.77 0.72
C ILE A 129 5.19 -1.44 0.20
N PHE A 130 5.46 -0.32 0.89
CA PHE A 130 4.95 1.00 0.49
C PHE A 130 5.47 1.42 -0.89
N LYS A 131 6.74 1.17 -1.21
CA LYS A 131 7.30 1.48 -2.54
C LYS A 131 6.58 0.70 -3.64
N ARG A 132 6.16 -0.54 -3.36
CA ARG A 132 5.41 -1.38 -4.30
C ARG A 132 3.96 -0.89 -4.41
N LEU A 133 3.26 -0.65 -3.30
CA LEU A 133 1.89 -0.10 -3.28
C LEU A 133 1.79 1.23 -4.04
N PHE A 134 2.80 2.10 -3.93
CA PHE A 134 2.86 3.35 -4.69
C PHE A 134 2.76 3.13 -6.21
N ARG A 135 3.33 2.03 -6.74
CA ARG A 135 3.29 1.72 -8.18
C ARG A 135 1.85 1.45 -8.65
N VAL A 136 1.00 0.91 -7.78
CA VAL A 136 -0.42 0.69 -8.06
C VAL A 136 -1.14 2.04 -8.17
N TYR A 137 -0.95 2.95 -7.21
CA TYR A 137 -1.47 4.32 -7.31
C TYR A 137 -1.01 5.02 -8.59
N ALA A 138 0.30 4.98 -8.87
CA ALA A 138 0.87 5.60 -10.07
C ALA A 138 0.24 5.05 -11.35
N HIS A 139 0.05 3.73 -11.43
CA HIS A 139 -0.63 3.10 -12.56
C HIS A 139 -2.10 3.54 -12.68
N ILE A 140 -2.85 3.58 -11.58
CA ILE A 140 -4.25 4.03 -11.56
C ILE A 140 -4.37 5.47 -12.08
N TYR A 141 -3.55 6.39 -11.55
CA TYR A 141 -3.58 7.79 -11.98
C TYR A 141 -3.21 7.99 -13.45
N HIS A 142 -2.28 7.21 -13.98
CA HIS A 142 -1.84 7.37 -15.37
C HIS A 142 -2.73 6.66 -16.39
N SER A 143 -3.22 5.46 -16.06
CA SER A 143 -3.87 4.56 -17.04
C SER A 143 -5.39 4.50 -16.87
N HIS A 144 -5.90 4.77 -15.66
CA HIS A 144 -7.30 4.50 -15.31
C HIS A 144 -8.03 5.69 -14.67
N PHE A 145 -7.41 6.88 -14.58
CA PHE A 145 -8.04 8.04 -13.93
C PHE A 145 -9.37 8.44 -14.55
N GLN A 146 -9.48 8.40 -15.89
CA GLN A 146 -10.77 8.67 -16.56
C GLN A 146 -11.86 7.66 -16.16
N LYS A 147 -11.47 6.41 -15.89
CA LYS A 147 -12.40 5.40 -15.43
C LYS A 147 -12.82 5.64 -13.98
N ILE A 148 -11.88 6.00 -13.11
CA ILE A 148 -12.16 6.43 -11.73
C ILE A 148 -13.16 7.60 -11.70
N VAL A 149 -12.99 8.61 -12.56
CA VAL A 149 -13.93 9.73 -12.69
C VAL A 149 -15.32 9.24 -13.17
N SER A 150 -15.36 8.30 -14.11
CA SER A 150 -16.64 7.72 -14.56
C SER A 150 -17.39 6.93 -13.48
N LEU A 151 -16.64 6.35 -12.53
CA LEU A 151 -17.16 5.63 -11.36
C LEU A 151 -17.49 6.57 -10.19
N LYS A 152 -17.15 7.86 -10.28
CA LYS A 152 -17.28 8.88 -9.22
C LYS A 152 -16.46 8.55 -7.96
N GLU A 153 -15.29 7.94 -8.15
CA GLU A 153 -14.39 7.51 -7.09
C GLU A 153 -13.17 8.42 -6.92
N GLU A 154 -13.06 9.51 -7.70
CA GLU A 154 -11.88 10.38 -7.73
C GLU A 154 -11.59 11.05 -6.38
N ALA A 155 -12.63 11.43 -5.63
CA ALA A 155 -12.48 11.98 -4.29
C ALA A 155 -11.91 10.95 -3.31
N HIS A 156 -12.34 9.69 -3.43
CA HIS A 156 -11.85 8.59 -2.60
C HIS A 156 -10.39 8.27 -2.93
N LEU A 157 -10.06 8.08 -4.22
CA LEU A 157 -8.69 7.90 -4.71
C LEU A 157 -7.75 8.99 -4.17
N ASN A 158 -8.13 10.27 -4.35
CA ASN A 158 -7.30 11.40 -3.93
C ASN A 158 -7.11 11.48 -2.41
N THR A 159 -8.14 11.15 -1.64
CA THR A 159 -8.05 11.14 -0.18
C THR A 159 -7.14 10.03 0.32
N CYS A 160 -7.33 8.80 -0.18
CA CYS A 160 -6.48 7.66 0.13
C CYS A 160 -5.02 7.92 -0.28
N PHE A 161 -4.79 8.46 -1.48
CA PHE A 161 -3.44 8.75 -1.94
C PHE A 161 -2.78 9.89 -1.13
N LYS A 162 -3.52 10.94 -0.78
CA LYS A 162 -3.00 12.00 0.10
C LYS A 162 -2.63 11.46 1.48
N HIS A 163 -3.47 10.59 2.06
CA HIS A 163 -3.17 9.93 3.32
C HIS A 163 -1.92 9.05 3.20
N PHE A 164 -1.82 8.26 2.13
CA PHE A 164 -0.67 7.40 1.84
C PHE A 164 0.64 8.20 1.75
N ILE A 165 0.65 9.31 1.00
CA ILE A 165 1.83 10.16 0.85
C ILE A 165 2.23 10.81 2.17
N LEU A 166 1.26 11.35 2.93
CA LEU A 166 1.54 11.95 4.24
C LEU A 166 2.16 10.93 5.20
N PHE A 167 1.58 9.73 5.30
CA PHE A 167 2.11 8.67 6.16
C PHE A 167 3.51 8.24 5.72
N THR A 168 3.70 8.09 4.42
CA THR A 168 4.98 7.70 3.84
C THR A 168 6.09 8.71 4.12
N CYS A 169 5.80 10.01 3.94
CA CYS A 169 6.75 11.09 4.18
C CYS A 169 7.06 11.30 5.67
N GLU A 170 6.05 11.23 6.54
CA GLU A 170 6.21 11.58 7.95
C GLU A 170 6.63 10.41 8.84
N VAL A 171 6.35 9.16 8.43
CA VAL A 171 6.53 7.97 9.27
C VAL A 171 7.44 6.92 8.64
N VAL A 172 7.20 6.53 7.38
CA VAL A 172 7.96 5.45 6.73
C VAL A 172 9.37 5.90 6.34
N GLY A 173 9.51 7.14 5.87
CA GLY A 173 10.78 7.77 5.51
C GLY A 173 11.34 7.32 4.15
N PHE A 174 10.72 7.79 3.06
CA PHE A 174 11.36 7.84 1.74
C PHE A 174 12.09 9.18 1.59
N ASN A 175 13.35 9.22 2.03
CA ASN A 175 14.32 10.26 1.65
C ASN A 175 15.31 9.68 0.65
#